data_AF-A0A920RHS4-F1
#
_entry.id   AF-A0A920RHS4-F1
#
_cell.length_a   1.000
_cell.length_b   1.000
_cell.length_c   1.000
_cell.angle_alpha   90.00
_cell.angle_beta   90.00
_cell.angle_gamma   90.00
#
_symmetry.space_group_name_H-M   'P 1'
#
loop_
_entity.id
_entity.type
_entity.pdbx_description
1 polymer ?
#
loop_
_entity_poly.entity_id
_entity_poly.type
_entity_poly.pdbx_seq_one_letter_code
_entity_poly.pdbx_strand_id
1 'polypeptide(L)'
;MKPPNAKISKGLWEVFRAPCGQQKAIEDLDQSVTENIPPSLRRDSPVLEHQNFHRYHSETEMMRYLRRTAGKDVSLGRSMIPLGSFHHEK
;
A
#
# COMPACT_ATOMS: atom_id res chain seq x y z
N MET A 1 -18.76 -4.95 -0.06
CA MET A 1 -17.91 -3.76 -0.29
C MET A 1 -17.27 -3.93 -1.65
N LYS A 2 -17.55 -3.06 -2.63
CA LYS A 2 -17.10 -3.28 -4.02
C LYS A 2 -15.56 -3.18 -4.06
N PRO A 3 -14.83 -4.18 -4.59
CA PRO A 3 -13.37 -4.14 -4.58
C PRO A 3 -12.86 -2.93 -5.37
N PRO A 4 -11.85 -2.20 -4.86
CA PRO A 4 -11.41 -0.93 -5.42
C PRO A 4 -10.90 -1.05 -6.87
N ASN A 5 -10.51 -2.25 -7.30
CA ASN A 5 -10.01 -2.56 -8.64
C ASN A 5 -10.96 -3.44 -9.48
N ALA A 6 -12.27 -3.33 -9.26
CA ALA A 6 -13.27 -4.14 -9.98
C ALA A 6 -13.20 -4.02 -11.51
N LYS A 7 -12.61 -2.95 -12.06
CA LYS A 7 -12.40 -2.78 -13.51
C LYS A 7 -11.31 -3.69 -14.07
N ILE A 8 -10.21 -3.87 -13.32
CA ILE A 8 -9.06 -4.66 -13.79
C ILE A 8 -9.39 -6.15 -13.76
N SER A 9 -10.02 -6.63 -12.68
CA SER A 9 -10.45 -8.03 -12.59
C SER A 9 -11.49 -8.37 -13.67
N LYS A 10 -12.41 -7.46 -13.98
CA LYS A 10 -13.38 -7.62 -15.09
C LYS A 10 -12.70 -7.69 -16.46
N GLY A 11 -11.76 -6.80 -16.75
CA GLY A 11 -11.01 -6.84 -18.01
C GLY A 11 -10.18 -8.13 -18.16
N LEU A 12 -9.54 -8.60 -17.09
CA LEU A 12 -8.82 -9.87 -17.10
C LEU A 12 -9.78 -11.05 -17.34
N TRP A 13 -10.95 -11.03 -16.68
CA TRP A 13 -11.97 -12.06 -16.85
C TRP A 13 -12.49 -12.15 -18.29
N GLU A 14 -12.65 -11.01 -18.96
CA GLU A 14 -13.04 -10.94 -20.37
C GLU A 14 -11.97 -11.52 -21.30
N VAL A 15 -10.69 -11.22 -21.05
CA VAL A 15 -9.56 -11.73 -21.87
C VAL A 15 -9.40 -13.24 -21.75
N PHE A 16 -9.53 -13.80 -20.55
CA PHE A 16 -9.34 -15.23 -20.28
C PHE A 16 -10.62 -16.06 -20.41
N ARG A 17 -11.71 -15.45 -20.89
CA ARG A 17 -13.00 -16.11 -21.05
C ARG A 17 -12.95 -17.20 -22.13
N ALA A 18 -13.03 -18.47 -21.74
CA ALA A 18 -13.17 -19.57 -22.68
C ALA A 18 -14.53 -19.50 -23.42
N PRO A 19 -14.58 -19.78 -24.74
CA PRO A 19 -15.82 -19.79 -25.52
C PRO A 19 -16.75 -20.98 -25.20
N CYS A 20 -16.26 -21.98 -24.47
CA CYS A 20 -16.99 -23.19 -24.10
C CYS A 20 -16.89 -23.38 -22.58
N GLY A 21 -18.00 -23.15 -21.86
CA GLY A 21 -18.07 -23.43 -20.42
C GLY A 21 -19.07 -22.55 -19.66
N GLN A 22 -19.69 -23.12 -18.64
CA GLN A 22 -20.62 -22.45 -17.73
C GLN A 22 -19.88 -21.35 -16.97
N GLN A 23 -20.12 -20.09 -17.36
CA GLN A 23 -19.47 -18.92 -16.77
C GLN A 23 -20.22 -18.50 -15.51
N LYS A 24 -19.53 -18.53 -14.36
CA LYS A 24 -20.02 -17.88 -13.14
C LYS A 24 -19.73 -16.38 -13.22
N ALA A 25 -20.64 -15.55 -12.75
CA ALA A 25 -20.36 -14.13 -12.61
C ALA A 25 -19.25 -13.94 -11.56
N ILE A 26 -18.44 -12.90 -11.71
CA ILE A 26 -17.39 -12.57 -10.73
C ILE A 26 -18.02 -12.34 -9.36
N GLU A 27 -19.20 -11.73 -9.34
CA GLU A 27 -20.01 -11.51 -8.14
C GLU A 27 -20.42 -12.81 -7.44
N ASP A 28 -20.65 -13.91 -8.18
CA ASP A 28 -20.96 -15.22 -7.60
C ASP A 28 -19.70 -15.90 -7.05
N LEU A 29 -18.56 -15.69 -7.71
CA LEU A 29 -17.28 -16.21 -7.26
C LEU A 29 -16.84 -15.54 -5.96
N ASP A 30 -17.01 -14.22 -5.85
CA ASP A 30 -16.66 -13.44 -4.65
C ASP A 30 -17.37 -13.96 -3.39
N GLN A 31 -18.61 -14.43 -3.53
CA GLN A 31 -19.36 -15.05 -2.42
C GLN A 31 -18.88 -16.46 -2.04
N SER A 32 -18.23 -17.16 -2.97
CA SER A 32 -17.75 -18.54 -2.77
C SER A 32 -16.28 -18.62 -2.35
N VAL A 33 -15.54 -17.51 -2.45
CA VAL A 33 -14.13 -17.46 -2.10
C VAL A 33 -13.98 -17.48 -0.58
N THR A 34 -13.20 -18.46 -0.10
CA THR A 34 -12.70 -18.51 1.27
C THR A 34 -11.23 -18.09 1.30
N GLU A 35 -10.72 -17.68 2.46
CA GLU A 35 -9.31 -17.26 2.60
C GLU A 35 -8.35 -18.41 2.25
N ASN A 36 -7.64 -18.26 1.12
CA ASN A 36 -6.77 -19.29 0.56
C ASN A 36 -5.35 -19.34 1.15
N ILE A 37 -5.11 -18.71 2.30
CA ILE A 37 -3.81 -18.78 2.97
C ILE A 37 -3.81 -20.01 3.91
N PRO A 38 -2.92 -21.00 3.71
CA PRO A 38 -2.82 -22.17 4.59
C PRO A 38 -2.55 -21.75 6.04
N PRO A 39 -3.14 -22.40 7.06
CA PRO A 39 -3.00 -22.00 8.47
C PRO A 39 -1.54 -21.88 8.92
N SER A 40 -0.66 -22.78 8.45
CA SER A 40 0.77 -22.76 8.77
C SER A 40 1.53 -21.54 8.22
N LEU A 41 0.97 -20.83 7.25
CA LEU A 41 1.54 -19.64 6.63
C LEU A 41 0.81 -18.36 7.05
N ARG A 42 -0.23 -18.49 7.90
CA ARG A 42 -0.92 -17.32 8.43
C ARG A 42 -0.04 -16.67 9.48
N ARG A 43 0.00 -15.33 9.43
CA ARG A 43 0.69 -14.55 10.43
C ARG A 43 -0.24 -14.35 11.62
N ASP A 44 0.19 -14.82 12.79
CA ASP A 44 -0.55 -14.63 14.04
C ASP A 44 -0.02 -13.47 14.90
N SER A 45 1.17 -12.95 14.57
CA SER A 45 1.79 -11.87 15.33
C SER A 45 1.23 -10.49 14.95
N PRO A 46 0.98 -9.63 15.94
CA PRO A 46 0.52 -8.27 15.68
C PRO A 46 1.55 -7.47 14.87
N VAL A 47 1.07 -6.44 14.18
CA VAL A 47 1.86 -5.56 13.31
C VAL A 47 1.57 -4.12 13.64
N LEU A 48 2.53 -3.24 13.36
CA LEU A 48 2.34 -1.79 13.43
C LEU A 48 1.83 -1.28 14.79
N GLU A 49 2.18 -1.97 15.88
CA GLU A 49 1.67 -1.67 17.23
C GLU A 49 2.08 -0.29 17.76
N HIS A 50 3.14 0.31 17.19
CA HIS A 50 3.61 1.62 17.63
C HIS A 50 2.56 2.69 17.36
N GLN A 51 2.21 3.50 18.37
CA GLN A 51 1.13 4.50 18.31
C GLN A 51 1.19 5.45 17.10
N ASN A 52 2.39 5.73 16.58
CA ASN A 52 2.55 6.55 15.37
C ASN A 52 1.80 5.99 14.16
N PHE A 53 1.65 4.67 14.03
CA PHE A 53 0.91 4.06 12.92
C PHE A 53 -0.60 4.20 13.06
N HIS A 54 -1.11 4.48 14.27
CA HIS A 54 -2.55 4.57 14.57
C HIS A 54 -3.03 6.02 14.78
N ARG A 55 -2.11 7.00 14.79
CA ARG A 55 -2.43 8.40 15.11
C ARG A 55 -2.79 9.26 13.89
N TYR A 56 -2.39 8.84 12.68
CA TYR A 56 -2.44 9.69 11.48
C TYR A 56 -3.16 8.98 10.33
N HIS A 57 -4.48 8.80 10.44
CA HIS A 57 -5.29 8.10 9.43
C HIS A 57 -5.92 9.03 8.39
N SER A 58 -6.12 10.30 8.71
CA SER A 58 -6.57 11.28 7.72
C SER A 58 -5.40 11.87 6.95
N GLU A 59 -5.63 12.19 5.68
CA GLU A 59 -4.65 12.87 4.83
C GLU A 59 -4.14 14.17 5.47
N THR A 60 -5.04 14.95 6.08
CA THR A 60 -4.68 16.21 6.74
C THR A 60 -3.74 15.99 7.94
N GLU A 61 -4.02 14.99 8.76
CA GLU A 61 -3.17 14.64 9.91
C GLU A 61 -1.81 14.11 9.46
N MET A 62 -1.77 13.27 8.44
CA MET A 62 -0.53 12.76 7.84
C MET A 62 0.30 13.90 7.25
N MET A 63 -0.31 14.82 6.50
CA MET A 63 0.39 15.97 5.91
C MET A 63 0.97 16.90 6.97
N ARG A 64 0.23 17.15 8.06
CA ARG A 64 0.74 17.90 9.21
C ARG A 64 1.90 17.18 9.89
N TYR A 65 1.81 15.86 10.07
CA TYR A 65 2.88 15.05 10.64
C TYR A 65 4.16 15.13 9.80
N LEU A 66 4.06 14.90 8.49
CA LEU A 66 5.19 14.96 7.56
C LEU A 66 5.84 16.34 7.55
N ARG A 67 5.04 17.42 7.46
CA ARG A 67 5.55 18.79 7.46
C ARG A 67 6.29 19.13 8.76
N ARG A 68 5.78 18.66 9.91
CA ARG A 68 6.43 18.84 11.21
C ARG A 68 7.77 18.12 11.28
N THR A 69 7.86 16.90 10.76
CA THR A 69 9.11 16.13 10.72
C THR A 69 10.12 16.77 9.78
N ALA A 70 9.72 17.14 8.57
CA ALA A 70 10.57 17.86 7.61
C ALA A 70 11.01 19.26 8.10
N GLY A 71 10.30 19.84 9.06
CA GLY A 71 10.70 21.08 9.73
C GLY A 71 11.89 20.91 10.67
N LYS A 72 12.16 19.69 11.16
CA LYS A 72 13.28 19.38 12.05
C LYS A 72 14.58 19.08 11.31
N ASP A 73 14.50 18.86 10.00
CA ASP A 73 15.64 18.52 9.16
C ASP A 73 16.26 19.79 8.53
N VAL A 74 17.59 19.90 8.65
CA VAL A 74 18.39 20.87 7.90
C VAL A 74 18.72 20.26 6.55
N SER A 75 18.19 20.87 5.50
CA SER A 75 18.39 20.43 4.12
C SER A 75 19.05 21.53 3.29
N LEU A 76 19.56 21.18 2.11
CA LEU A 76 20.21 22.11 1.19
C LEU A 76 19.31 23.29 0.77
N GLY A 77 17.98 23.14 0.86
CA GLY A 77 17.02 24.22 0.63
C GLY A 77 16.95 25.26 1.75
N ARG A 78 17.53 24.99 2.92
CA ARG A 78 17.58 25.91 4.07
C ARG A 78 18.96 26.50 4.32
N SER A 79 20.01 25.73 4.11
CA SER A 79 21.37 26.21 4.23
C SER A 79 22.35 25.28 3.50
N MET A 80 23.50 25.81 3.12
CA MET A 80 24.63 24.98 2.73
C MET A 80 24.98 24.03 3.89
N ILE A 81 25.20 22.75 3.58
CA ILE A 81 25.65 21.75 4.54
C ILE A 81 27.10 21.40 4.17
N PRO A 82 28.12 22.05 4.76
CA PRO A 82 29.52 21.87 4.37
C PRO A 82 30.08 20.59 4.98
N LEU A 83 29.68 19.44 4.44
CA LEU A 83 30.26 18.14 4.81
C LEU A 83 31.49 17.90 3.93
N GLY A 84 32.67 18.17 4.48
CA GLY A 84 33.97 18.11 3.78
C GLY A 84 34.34 16.75 3.20
N SER A 85 33.60 15.69 3.51
CA SER A 85 33.84 14.32 3.01
C SER A 85 32.90 13.88 1.89
N PHE A 86 31.84 14.64 1.58
CA PHE A 86 30.96 14.35 0.44
C PHE A 86 31.52 14.87 -0.90
N HIS A 87 32.69 15.51 -0.88
CA HIS A 87 33.42 15.96 -2.07
C HIS A 87 34.82 15.33 -2.11
N HIS A 88 34.88 14.04 -2.44
CA HIS A 88 36.05 13.32 -2.94
C HIS A 88 35.46 12.48 -4.09
N GLU A 89 35.72 12.68 -5.37
CA GLU A 89 36.89 13.14 -6.12
C GLU A 89 36.39 13.61 -7.51
N LYS A 90 37.02 14.64 -8.06
CA LYS A 90 37.32 14.68 -9.50
C LYS A 90 38.75 14.19 -9.67
#